data_AF-A0AB33RB47-F1
#
_entry.id   AF-A0AB33RB47-F1
#
_cell.length_a   1.000
_cell.length_b   1.000
_cell.length_c   1.000
_cell.angle_alpha   90.00
_cell.angle_beta   90.00
_cell.angle_gamma   90.00
#
_symmetry.space_group_name_H-M   'P 1'
#
loop_
_entity.id
_entity.type
_entity.pdbx_description
1 polymer ?
#
loop_
_entity_poly.entity_id
_entity_poly.type
_entity_poly.pdbx_seq_one_letter_code
_entity_poly.pdbx_strand_id
1 'polypeptide(L)' 'MDTLDMQEDIRQRLPLYWRQGSFERINYWSESQKKVVKTITHLYD' A
#
# COMPACT_ATOMS: atom_id res chain seq x y z
N MET A 1 -10.56 9.46 4.37
CA MET A 1 -9.63 8.41 3.93
C MET A 1 -8.26 8.91 4.30
N ASP A 2 -7.74 8.44 5.43
CA ASP A 2 -6.44 8.84 5.95
C ASP A 2 -5.35 8.36 5.00
N THR A 3 -4.89 9.28 4.13
CA THR A 3 -3.67 9.10 3.39
C THR A 3 -2.54 9.13 4.42
N LEU A 4 -2.00 7.97 4.76
CA LEU A 4 -0.76 7.88 5.53
C LEU A 4 0.30 8.67 4.74
N ASP A 5 0.79 9.77 5.28
CA ASP A 5 1.76 10.65 4.61
C ASP A 5 2.99 9.89 4.08
N MET A 6 3.37 8.81 4.78
CA MET A 6 4.45 7.91 4.36
C MET A 6 4.19 7.25 2.99
N GLN A 7 2.94 6.98 2.62
CA GLN A 7 2.65 6.44 1.30
C GLN A 7 2.96 7.46 0.21
N GLU A 8 2.57 8.73 0.37
CA GLU A 8 2.89 9.77 -0.62
C GLU A 8 4.40 9.95 -0.84
N ASP A 9 5.19 9.86 0.21
CA ASP A 9 6.66 9.91 0.10
C ASP A 9 7.24 8.69 -0.63
N ILE A 10 6.75 7.48 -0.34
CA ILE A 10 7.17 6.25 -1.05
C ILE A 10 6.86 6.36 -2.56
N ARG A 11 5.71 6.94 -2.89
CA ARG A 11 5.22 7.10 -4.26
C ARG A 11 6.12 8.01 -5.10
N GLN A 12 6.55 9.11 -4.50
CA GLN A 12 7.47 10.05 -5.14
C GLN A 12 8.87 9.44 -5.31
N ARG A 13 9.31 8.59 -4.37
CA ARG A 13 10.63 7.94 -4.42
C ARG A 13 10.68 6.74 -5.36
N LEU A 14 9.55 6.08 -5.62
CA LEU A 14 9.48 4.84 -6.41
C LEU A 14 8.51 4.97 -7.61
N PRO A 15 8.77 5.89 -8.56
CA PRO A 15 7.87 6.14 -9.69
C PRO A 15 7.69 4.93 -10.63
N LEU A 16 8.56 3.91 -10.52
CA LEU A 16 8.50 2.69 -11.33
C LEU A 16 7.48 1.66 -10.83
N TYR A 17 7.04 1.76 -9.57
CA TYR A 17 6.13 0.79 -8.96
C TYR A 17 4.67 0.96 -9.39
N TRP A 18 4.39 2.02 -10.14
CA TRP A 18 3.04 2.50 -10.46
C TRP A 18 2.84 2.68 -11.96
N ARG A 19 3.33 1.70 -12.72
CA ARG A 19 3.11 1.63 -14.16
C ARG A 19 1.84 0.85 -14.45
N GLN A 20 1.22 1.10 -15.59
CA GLN A 20 0.15 0.27 -16.09
C GLN A 20 0.55 -1.22 -16.05
N GLY A 21 -0.30 -2.06 -15.44
CA GLY A 21 -0.03 -3.49 -15.21
C GLY A 21 0.72 -3.81 -13.90
N SER A 22 1.01 -2.80 -13.08
CA SER A 22 1.54 -2.99 -11.72
C SER A 22 0.41 -3.00 -10.67
N PHE A 23 0.75 -3.39 -9.44
CA PHE A 23 -0.22 -3.39 -8.34
C PHE A 23 0.45 -3.04 -7.02
N GLU A 24 -0.32 -2.40 -6.14
CA GLU A 24 0.04 -2.18 -4.74
C GLU A 24 -0.77 -3.14 -3.85
N ARG A 25 -0.12 -3.74 -2.86
CA ARG A 25 -0.78 -4.57 -1.84
C ARG A 25 -0.41 -4.10 -0.44
N ILE A 26 -1.40 -3.59 0.30
CA ILE A 26 -1.23 -3.05 1.65
C ILE A 26 -1.77 -4.07 2.65
N ASN A 27 -0.91 -4.53 3.56
CA ASN A 27 -1.28 -5.39 4.67
C ASN A 27 -1.39 -4.58 5.96
N TYR A 28 -2.54 -4.67 6.62
CA TYR A 28 -2.77 -4.05 7.92
C TYR A 28 -2.49 -5.07 9.00
N TRP A 29 -1.41 -4.84 9.74
CA TRP A 29 -1.02 -5.62 10.89
C TRP A 29 -1.79 -5.18 12.13
N SER A 30 -2.34 -6.14 12.87
CA SER A 30 -2.91 -5.89 14.19
C SER A 30 -1.93 -6.29 15.27
N GLU A 31 -1.49 -5.32 16.06
CA GLU A 31 -0.62 -5.56 17.21
C GLU A 31 -1.29 -6.40 18.31
N SER A 32 -2.60 -6.25 18.51
CA SER A 32 -3.33 -7.00 19.53
C SER A 32 -3.50 -8.47 19.15
N GLN A 33 -3.71 -8.76 17.87
CA GLN A 33 -3.90 -10.12 17.37
C GLN A 33 -2.62 -10.76 16.84
N LYS A 34 -1.51 -10.00 16.76
CA LYS A 34 -0.22 -10.41 16.20
C LYS A 34 -0.35 -11.10 14.83
N LYS A 35 -1.24 -10.57 13.99
CA LYS A 35 -1.48 -11.07 12.63
C LYS A 35 -1.95 -9.97 11.68
N VAL A 36 -1.84 -10.24 10.38
CA VAL A 36 -2.48 -9.42 9.35
C VAL A 36 -4.00 -9.61 9.45
N VAL A 37 -4.72 -8.50 9.61
CA VAL A 37 -6.19 -8.51 9.76
C VAL A 37 -6.92 -8.02 8.53
N LYS A 38 -6.21 -7.29 7.64
CA LYS A 38 -6.78 -6.80 6.39
C LYS A 38 -5.68 -6.73 5.34
N THR A 39 -6.05 -7.06 4.11
CA THR A 39 -5.22 -6.84 2.93
C THR A 39 -6.06 -6.08 1.91
N ILE A 40 -5.49 -5.03 1.33
CA ILE A 40 -6.08 -4.27 0.24
C ILE A 40 -5.13 -4.37 -0.95
N THR A 41 -5.68 -4.61 -2.14
CA THR A 41 -4.92 -4.62 -3.39
C THR A 41 -5.48 -3.53 -4.30
N HIS A 42 -4.60 -2.72 -4.87
CA HIS A 42 -4.90 -1.74 -5.90
C HIS A 42 -4.17 -2.13 -7.17
N LEU A 43 -4.92 -2.36 -8.25
CA LEU A 43 -4.36 -2.55 -9.59
C LEU A 43 -4.24 -1.17 -10.25
N TYR A 44 -3.10 -0.90 -10.87
CA TYR A 44 -2.90 0.31 -11.67
C TYR A 44 -3.09 -0.07 -13.14
N ASP A 45 -4.25 0.29 -13.70
CA ASP A 45 -4.61 0.12 -15.11
C ASP A 45 -4.22 1.33 -15.96
#